data_AF-A0A089PXG5-F1
#
_entry.id   AF-A0A089PXG5-F1
#
_cell.length_a   1.000
_cell.length_b   1.000
_cell.length_c   1.000
_cell.angle_alpha   90.00
_cell.angle_beta   90.00
_cell.angle_gamma   90.00
#
_symmetry.space_group_name_H-M   'P 1'
#
loop_
_entity.id
_entity.type
_entity.pdbx_description
1 polymer ?
#
loop_
_entity_poly.entity_id
_entity_poly.type
_entity_poly.pdbx_seq_one_letter_code
_entity_poly.pdbx_strand_id
1 'polypeptide(L)'
;MVSFVNLISGKWAIPILYRLIVIDEAVRFSDLQRAVNPITQKELTRQLRQFEARGLVVRQVFAEVPPRVEYQITALGKSLRPTLDSLAEWMRQNAAEMEQSLP
;
A
#
# COMPACT_ATOMS: atom_id res chain seq x y z
N MET A 1 4.00 18.13 3.77
CA MET A 1 3.41 17.35 4.88
C MET A 1 1.95 16.96 4.61
N VAL A 2 1.02 17.92 4.48
CA VAL A 2 -0.43 17.65 4.25
C VAL A 2 -0.72 16.76 3.02
N SER A 3 -0.02 16.97 1.90
CA SER A 3 -0.20 16.17 0.67
C SER A 3 0.18 14.69 0.83
N PHE A 4 1.13 14.38 1.71
CA PHE A 4 1.50 13.00 2.01
C PHE A 4 0.51 12.36 2.98
N VAL A 5 0.05 13.10 4.00
CA VAL A 5 -1.01 12.61 4.90
C VAL A 5 -2.27 12.25 4.11
N ASN A 6 -2.67 13.07 3.13
CA ASN A 6 -3.80 12.78 2.26
C ASN A 6 -3.63 11.54 1.37
N LEU A 7 -2.37 11.16 1.06
CA LEU A 7 -2.08 9.93 0.34
C LEU A 7 -2.32 8.72 1.23
N ILE A 8 -1.82 8.76 2.47
CA ILE A 8 -1.80 7.61 3.36
C ILE A 8 -3.04 7.49 4.26
N SER A 9 -3.87 8.53 4.35
CA SER A 9 -5.08 8.57 5.20
C SER A 9 -6.22 7.69 4.71
N GLY A 10 -6.15 7.21 3.46
CA GLY A 10 -7.16 6.30 2.92
C GLY A 10 -7.05 4.90 3.52
N LYS A 11 -8.20 4.24 3.73
CA LYS A 11 -8.34 2.87 4.24
C LYS A 11 -7.37 1.86 3.61
N TRP A 12 -7.04 2.04 2.33
CA TRP A 12 -6.27 1.08 1.54
C TRP A 12 -4.81 1.43 1.35
N ALA A 13 -4.40 2.67 1.63
CA ALA A 13 -3.07 3.13 1.27
C ALA A 13 -1.97 2.37 2.04
N ILE A 14 -2.11 2.30 3.37
CA ILE A 14 -1.17 1.57 4.24
C ILE A 14 -1.16 0.06 3.94
N PRO A 15 -2.32 -0.64 3.86
CA PRO A 15 -2.33 -2.07 3.51
C PRO A 15 -1.64 -2.41 2.18
N ILE A 16 -1.83 -1.60 1.14
CA ILE A 16 -1.19 -1.82 -0.17
C ILE A 16 0.32 -1.63 -0.07
N LEU A 17 0.78 -0.50 0.52
CA LEU A 17 2.22 -0.24 0.68
C LEU A 17 2.90 -1.30 1.53
N TYR A 18 2.31 -1.66 2.68
CA TYR A 18 2.85 -2.69 3.56
C TYR A 18 2.96 -4.03 2.84
N ARG A 19 1.93 -4.42 2.07
CA ARG A 19 1.97 -5.66 1.28
C ARG A 19 3.11 -5.64 0.25
N LEU A 20 3.28 -4.54 -0.47
CA LEU A 20 4.37 -4.39 -1.45
C LEU A 20 5.76 -4.41 -0.79
N ILE A 21 5.90 -3.82 0.39
CA ILE A 21 7.12 -3.86 1.20
C ILE A 21 7.44 -5.29 1.65
N VAL A 22 6.42 -6.07 2.07
CA VAL A 22 6.62 -7.44 2.55
C VAL A 22 6.95 -8.40 1.41
N ILE A 23 6.30 -8.26 0.25
CA ILE A 23 6.58 -9.08 -0.94
C ILE A 23 8.00 -8.78 -1.46
N ASP A 24 8.38 -7.50 -1.49
CA ASP A 24 9.68 -6.99 -1.94
C ASP A 24 10.12 -7.36 -3.37
N GLU A 25 9.21 -7.92 -4.14
CA GLU A 25 9.36 -8.36 -5.52
C GLU A 25 8.26 -7.76 -6.41
N ALA A 26 8.42 -7.87 -7.72
CA ALA A 26 7.39 -7.44 -8.67
C ALA A 26 6.15 -8.33 -8.55
N VAL A 27 4.98 -7.72 -8.37
CA VAL A 27 3.70 -8.43 -8.20
C VAL A 27 2.69 -8.00 -9.26
N ARG A 28 1.96 -8.98 -9.82
CA ARG A 28 0.88 -8.71 -10.77
C ARG A 28 -0.30 -8.05 -10.07
N PHE A 29 -1.04 -7.21 -10.81
CA PHE A 29 -2.22 -6.53 -10.29
C PHE A 29 -3.22 -7.47 -9.60
N SER A 30 -3.54 -8.60 -10.22
CA SER A 30 -4.50 -9.58 -9.71
C SER A 30 -4.07 -10.18 -8.38
N ASP A 31 -2.78 -10.48 -8.24
CA ASP A 31 -2.24 -11.12 -7.04
C ASP A 31 -2.18 -10.12 -5.89
N LEU A 32 -1.80 -8.88 -6.19
CA LEU A 32 -1.89 -7.79 -5.22
C LEU A 32 -3.33 -7.54 -4.79
N GLN A 33 -4.29 -7.49 -5.72
CA GLN A 33 -5.71 -7.31 -5.40
C GLN A 33 -6.23 -8.41 -4.47
N ARG A 34 -5.90 -9.67 -4.73
CA ARG A 34 -6.25 -10.79 -3.85
C ARG A 34 -5.62 -10.64 -2.46
N ALA A 35 -4.37 -10.20 -2.40
CA ALA A 35 -3.63 -10.01 -1.15
C ALA A 35 -4.15 -8.85 -0.27
N VAL A 36 -4.92 -7.91 -0.85
CA VAL A 36 -5.53 -6.76 -0.16
C VAL A 36 -7.06 -6.73 -0.27
N ASN A 37 -7.70 -7.88 -0.46
CA ASN A 37 -9.16 -8.03 -0.44
C ASN A 37 -9.75 -7.50 0.91
N PRO A 38 -10.95 -6.87 0.95
CA PRO A 38 -11.95 -6.66 -0.11
C PRO A 38 -11.81 -5.39 -0.99
N ILE A 39 -10.59 -4.94 -1.33
CA ILE A 39 -10.43 -3.76 -2.19
C ILE A 39 -11.05 -3.96 -3.59
N THR A 40 -11.69 -2.90 -4.11
CA THR A 40 -12.17 -2.89 -5.50
C THR A 40 -11.02 -2.64 -6.48
N GLN A 41 -11.15 -3.14 -7.71
CA GLN A 41 -10.17 -2.89 -8.77
C GLN A 41 -9.96 -1.40 -9.03
N LYS A 42 -11.05 -0.61 -9.03
CA LYS A 42 -11.02 0.84 -9.23
C LYS A 42 -10.19 1.53 -8.15
N GLU A 43 -10.40 1.15 -6.89
CA GLU A 43 -9.71 1.76 -5.76
C GLU A 43 -8.23 1.35 -5.72
N LEU A 44 -7.91 0.07 -5.97
CA LEU A 44 -6.51 -0.37 -6.08
C LEU A 44 -5.77 0.37 -7.19
N THR A 45 -6.39 0.53 -8.36
CA THR A 45 -5.81 1.28 -9.49
C THR A 45 -5.57 2.74 -9.11
N ARG A 46 -6.51 3.38 -8.42
CA ARG A 46 -6.38 4.77 -7.95
C ARG A 46 -5.19 4.92 -7.02
N GLN A 47 -5.05 4.03 -6.03
CA GLN A 47 -3.96 4.06 -5.05
C GLN A 47 -2.60 3.81 -5.71
N LEU A 48 -2.48 2.79 -6.56
CA LEU A 48 -1.23 2.48 -7.25
C LEU A 48 -0.74 3.63 -8.13
N ARG A 49 -1.64 4.30 -8.86
CA ARG A 49 -1.30 5.51 -9.64
C ARG A 49 -0.81 6.65 -8.74
N GLN A 50 -1.41 6.83 -7.56
CA GLN A 50 -0.99 7.86 -6.62
C GLN A 50 0.39 7.57 -5.99
N PHE A 51 0.72 6.30 -5.78
CA PHE A 51 2.03 5.86 -5.32
C PHE A 51 3.09 5.97 -6.42
N GLU A 52 2.76 5.58 -7.64
CA GLU A 52 3.61 5.74 -8.82
C GLU A 52 3.97 7.21 -9.05
N ALA A 53 2.98 8.11 -9.03
CA ALA A 53 3.20 9.55 -9.17
C ALA A 53 4.09 10.16 -8.08
N ARG A 54 4.28 9.47 -6.95
CA ARG A 54 5.13 9.89 -5.84
C ARG A 54 6.43 9.09 -5.73
N GLY A 55 6.70 8.21 -6.70
CA GLY A 55 7.90 7.36 -6.72
C GLY A 55 7.95 6.33 -5.60
N LEU A 56 6.83 5.96 -4.98
CA LEU A 56 6.77 4.92 -3.95
C LEU A 56 6.68 3.52 -4.56
N VAL A 57 6.08 3.42 -5.74
CA VAL A 57 5.87 2.18 -6.48
C VAL A 57 6.28 2.40 -7.93
N VAL A 58 6.92 1.41 -8.54
CA VAL A 58 7.16 1.38 -9.99
C VAL A 58 6.16 0.46 -10.66
N ARG A 59 5.66 0.88 -11.82
CA ARG A 59 4.76 0.10 -12.68
C ARG A 59 5.52 -0.33 -13.92
N GLN A 60 5.56 -1.63 -14.19
CA GLN A 60 6.17 -2.18 -15.39
C GLN A 60 5.12 -2.85 -16.27
N VAL A 61 5.14 -2.54 -17.57
CA VAL A 61 4.26 -3.14 -18.57
C VAL A 61 5.06 -4.12 -19.41
N PHE A 62 4.54 -5.33 -19.57
CA PHE A 62 5.13 -6.35 -20.41
C PHE A 62 4.24 -6.58 -21.62
N ALA A 63 4.79 -6.31 -22.82
CA ALA A 63 4.14 -6.51 -24.11
C ALA A 63 4.22 -7.99 -24.54
N GLU A 64 3.74 -8.89 -23.69
CA GLU A 64 3.57 -10.32 -23.98
C GLU A 64 2.09 -10.63 -24.27
N VAL A 65 1.78 -11.85 -24.71
CA VAL A 65 0.41 -12.30 -24.92
C VAL A 65 0.07 -13.35 -23.85
N PRO A 66 -0.87 -13.09 -22.93
CA PRO A 66 -1.63 -11.84 -22.72
C PRO A 66 -0.78 -10.74 -22.05
N PRO A 67 -1.08 -9.44 -22.29
CA PRO A 67 -0.31 -8.35 -21.69
C PRO A 67 -0.44 -8.38 -20.17
N ARG A 68 0.68 -8.19 -19.46
CA ARG A 68 0.70 -8.11 -17.99
C ARG A 68 1.31 -6.81 -17.50
N VAL A 69 0.90 -6.44 -16.29
CA VAL A 69 1.39 -5.27 -15.57
C VAL A 69 1.81 -5.72 -14.18
N GLU A 70 3.00 -5.30 -13.78
CA GLU A 70 3.54 -5.57 -12.45
C GLU A 70 3.84 -4.27 -11.71
N TYR A 71 3.75 -4.37 -10.40
CA TYR A 71 4.01 -3.29 -9.47
C TYR A 71 5.08 -3.75 -8.49
N GLN A 72 6.04 -2.89 -8.20
CA GLN A 72 7.08 -3.18 -7.23
C GLN A 72 7.31 -1.95 -6.34
N ILE A 73 7.57 -2.18 -5.06
CA ILE A 73 7.96 -1.10 -4.15
C ILE A 73 9.33 -0.53 -4.56
N THR A 74 9.49 0.79 -4.52
CA THR A 74 10.78 1.42 -4.76
C THR A 74 11.61 1.48 -3.47
N ALA A 75 12.90 1.83 -3.57
CA ALA A 75 13.71 2.10 -2.38
C ALA A 75 13.11 3.20 -1.48
N LEU A 76 12.53 4.24 -2.08
CA LEU A 76 11.81 5.29 -1.35
C LEU A 76 10.57 4.71 -0.63
N GLY A 77 9.78 3.88 -1.31
CA GLY A 77 8.64 3.20 -0.69
C GLY A 77 9.04 2.30 0.47
N LYS A 78 10.12 1.52 0.32
CA LYS A 78 10.67 0.66 1.40
C LYS A 78 11.12 1.46 2.61
N SER A 79 11.63 2.67 2.42
CA SER A 79 12.09 3.54 3.52
C SER A 79 10.96 3.93 4.50
N LEU A 80 9.68 3.75 4.11
CA LEU A 80 8.53 3.98 4.99
C LEU A 80 8.30 2.84 6.00
N ARG A 81 8.93 1.67 5.81
CA ARG A 81 8.69 0.49 6.66
C ARG A 81 8.86 0.79 8.15
N PRO A 82 9.97 1.39 8.63
CA PRO A 82 10.14 1.65 10.06
C PRO A 82 9.05 2.57 10.63
N THR A 83 8.58 3.54 9.84
CA THR A 83 7.49 4.45 10.22
C THR A 83 6.17 3.71 10.36
N LEU A 84 5.84 2.83 9.40
CA LEU A 84 4.63 2.01 9.44
C LEU A 84 4.68 1.00 10.60
N ASP A 85 5.83 0.39 10.85
CA ASP A 85 6.03 -0.54 11.96
C ASP A 85 5.87 0.16 13.32
N SER A 86 6.40 1.38 13.45
CA SER A 86 6.23 2.21 14.65
C SER A 86 4.78 2.60 14.88
N LEU A 87 4.05 2.97 13.82
CA LEU A 87 2.62 3.27 13.90
C LEU A 87 1.82 2.02 14.28
N ALA A 88 2.15 0.87 13.70
CA ALA A 88 1.51 -0.40 14.03
C ALA A 88 1.75 -0.82 15.48
N GLU A 89 2.95 -0.60 16.00
CA GLU A 89 3.26 -0.85 17.40
C GLU A 89 2.48 0.07 18.34
N TRP A 90 2.44 1.37 18.04
CA TRP A 90 1.63 2.31 18.81
C TRP A 90 0.15 1.90 18.80
N MET A 91 -0.41 1.52 17.65
CA MET A 91 -1.80 1.04 17.57
C MET A 91 -2.04 -0.21 18.42
N ARG A 92 -1.10 -1.17 18.43
CA ARG A 92 -1.20 -2.37 19.28
C ARG A 92 -1.19 -2.02 20.77
N GLN A 93 -0.30 -1.13 21.19
CA GLN A 93 -0.17 -0.72 22.58
C GLN A 93 -1.42 0.02 23.09
N ASN A 94 -2.10 0.77 22.22
CA ASN A 94 -3.24 1.63 22.59
C ASN A 94 -4.59 1.03 22.14
N ALA A 95 -4.62 -0.19 21.59
CA ALA A 95 -5.84 -0.81 21.06
C ALA A 95 -6.96 -0.89 22.10
N ALA A 96 -6.62 -1.28 23.33
CA ALA A 96 -7.58 -1.41 24.43
C ALA A 96 -8.22 -0.06 24.82
N GLU A 97 -7.46 1.04 24.74
CA GLU A 97 -7.98 2.38 25.03
C GLU A 97 -8.88 2.90 23.89
N MET A 98 -8.52 2.60 22.64
CA MET A 98 -9.35 2.97 21.47
C MET A 98 -10.70 2.23 21.45
N GLU A 99 -10.73 0.97 21.91
CA GLU A 99 -11.96 0.18 22.00
C GLU A 99 -12.88 0.65 23.14
N GLN A 100 -12.31 1.12 24.26
CA GLN A 100 -13.08 1.62 25.42
C GLN A 100 -13.68 3.01 25.20
N SER A 101 -13.20 3.76 24.20
CA SER A 101 -13.70 5.09 23.85
C SER A 101 -14.81 5.10 22.80
N LEU A 102 -15.27 3.93 22.32
CA LEU A 102 -16.43 3.80 21.46
C LEU A 102 -17.72 3.87 22.31
N PRO A 103 -18.62 4.85 22.11
CA PRO A 103 -19.94 4.85 22.72
C PRO A 103 -20.83 3.72 22.18
#